data_AF-A0A6A4ZVJ9-F1
#
_entry.id   AF-A0A6A4ZVJ9-F1
#
_cell.length_a   1.000
_cell.length_b   1.000
_cell.length_c   1.000
_cell.angle_alpha   90.00
_cell.angle_beta   90.00
_cell.angle_gamma   90.00
#
_symmetry.space_group_name_H-M   'P 1'
#
loop_
_entity.id
_entity.type
_entity.pdbx_description
1 polymer ?
#
loop_
_entity_poly.entity_id
_entity_poly.type
_entity_poly.pdbx_seq_one_letter_code
_entity_poly.pdbx_strand_id
1 'polypeptide(L)'
;MVEEAAGMEKEAHGMEKDVKENKSDLVMCLKDNWMSIHTRKQHTEHYNKFHRGVEELTRRDLTGSLQGIGLDVFEGINTTTILLHVPRYFNYTEEKLRRMPVDHLKTIIEYKVLNFNAPVLSTSFAKAHSDFYDMVIKDIKEPPSRAMICRGQVETSIGELLGSYYLKEVWTADNAARVDSLELKVKAAFKTGLENTGWLDNSTLDHAKTKLSKLTHLLGGPKNPKTYPTLTFDPKAYIANLNKLSAFNTAFNIAQIDTTVDKQIWKTPAQDVNA
;
A
#
# COMPACT_ATOMS: atom_id res chain seq x y z
N MET A 1 -11.70 8.06 30.99
CA MET A 1 -10.39 8.13 30.29
C MET A 1 -9.27 7.43 31.06
N VAL A 2 -8.91 7.82 32.30
CA VAL A 2 -7.82 7.16 33.06
C VAL A 2 -8.25 5.77 33.57
N GLU A 3 -9.50 5.62 34.01
CA GLU A 3 -10.03 4.33 34.49
C GLU A 3 -10.27 3.30 33.37
N GLU A 4 -10.62 3.75 32.15
CA GLU A 4 -10.73 2.88 30.96
C GLU A 4 -9.35 2.38 30.49
N ALA A 5 -8.33 3.24 30.52
CA ALA A 5 -6.96 2.84 30.17
C ALA A 5 -6.41 1.81 31.17
N ALA A 6 -6.71 1.96 32.47
CA ALA A 6 -6.34 1.01 33.51
C ALA A 6 -7.09 -0.34 33.42
N GLY A 7 -8.35 -0.32 32.98
CA GLY A 7 -9.12 -1.53 32.69
C GLY A 7 -8.54 -2.33 31.52
N MET A 8 -8.11 -1.63 30.46
CA MET A 8 -7.51 -2.24 29.26
C MET A 8 -6.09 -2.77 29.50
N GLU A 9 -5.28 -2.12 30.34
CA GLU A 9 -3.99 -2.69 30.77
C GLU A 9 -4.19 -3.99 31.55
N LYS A 10 -5.24 -4.09 32.38
CA LYS A 10 -5.57 -5.32 33.12
C LYS A 10 -6.08 -6.44 32.21
N GLU A 11 -6.90 -6.15 31.20
CA GLU A 11 -7.35 -7.15 30.20
C GLU A 11 -6.19 -7.63 29.31
N ALA A 12 -5.31 -6.72 28.88
CA ALA A 12 -4.11 -7.07 28.12
C ALA A 12 -3.13 -7.92 28.95
N HIS A 13 -2.93 -7.60 30.24
CA HIS A 13 -2.13 -8.42 31.16
C HIS A 13 -2.76 -9.78 31.48
N GLY A 14 -4.10 -9.86 31.50
CA GLY A 14 -4.83 -11.12 31.64
C GLY A 14 -4.58 -12.05 30.45
N MET A 15 -4.72 -11.53 29.22
CA MET A 15 -4.37 -12.28 28.01
C MET A 15 -2.89 -12.68 27.95
N GLU A 16 -1.97 -11.82 28.39
CA GLU A 16 -0.52 -12.11 28.41
C GLU A 16 -0.13 -13.29 29.32
N LYS A 17 -0.95 -13.62 30.33
CA LYS A 17 -0.75 -14.78 31.21
C LYS A 17 -1.21 -16.10 30.57
N ASP A 18 -2.32 -16.09 29.84
CA ASP A 18 -2.87 -17.29 29.19
C ASP A 18 -2.20 -17.60 27.83
N VAL A 19 -1.58 -16.59 27.20
CA VAL A 19 -0.85 -16.69 25.93
C VAL A 19 0.50 -17.43 26.04
N LYS A 20 0.96 -17.75 27.26
CA LYS A 20 2.29 -18.32 27.49
C LYS A 20 2.50 -19.75 26.95
N GLU A 21 1.46 -20.46 26.52
CA GLU A 21 1.60 -21.86 26.11
C GLU A 21 1.59 -22.10 24.59
N ASN A 22 1.18 -21.13 23.75
CA ASN A 22 1.08 -21.33 22.30
C ASN A 22 1.46 -20.08 21.48
N LYS A 23 2.47 -20.23 20.61
CA LYS A 23 2.96 -19.16 19.70
C LYS A 23 1.87 -18.61 18.77
N SER A 24 0.89 -19.44 18.38
CA SER A 24 -0.23 -18.99 17.53
C SER A 24 -1.14 -18.00 18.25
N ASP A 25 -1.47 -18.29 19.51
CA ASP A 25 -2.35 -17.44 20.32
C ASP A 25 -1.66 -16.11 20.66
N LEU A 26 -0.33 -16.13 20.84
CA LEU A 26 0.49 -14.93 20.94
C LEU A 26 0.38 -14.05 19.69
N VAL A 27 0.53 -14.64 18.50
CA VAL A 27 0.45 -13.88 17.24
C VAL A 27 -0.94 -13.28 17.04
N MET A 28 -2.00 -14.04 17.34
CA MET A 28 -3.38 -13.56 17.22
C MET A 28 -3.70 -12.44 18.20
N CYS A 29 -3.38 -12.63 19.49
CA CYS A 29 -3.57 -11.61 20.52
C CYS A 29 -2.87 -10.29 20.15
N LEU A 30 -1.64 -10.36 19.66
CA LEU A 30 -0.87 -9.17 19.26
C LEU A 30 -1.44 -8.51 17.99
N LYS A 31 -1.92 -9.29 17.01
CA LYS A 31 -2.63 -8.75 15.84
C LYS A 31 -3.90 -8.01 16.23
N ASP A 32 -4.73 -8.58 17.10
CA ASP A 32 -5.99 -7.97 17.53
C ASP A 32 -5.75 -6.65 18.28
N ASN A 33 -4.72 -6.62 19.14
CA ASN A 33 -4.34 -5.42 19.86
C ASN A 33 -3.92 -4.28 18.91
N TRP A 34 -3.16 -4.58 17.85
CA TRP A 34 -2.80 -3.60 16.81
C TRP A 34 -3.96 -3.21 15.88
N MET A 35 -4.85 -4.14 15.53
CA MET A 35 -6.01 -3.88 14.68
C MET A 35 -7.05 -3.00 15.37
N SER A 36 -7.27 -3.17 16.68
CA SER A 36 -8.24 -2.39 17.46
C SER A 36 -7.97 -0.87 17.42
N ILE A 37 -6.70 -0.48 17.22
CA ILE A 37 -6.25 0.91 17.16
C ILE A 37 -6.41 1.49 15.76
N HIS A 38 -6.25 0.66 14.73
CA HIS A 38 -6.54 1.05 13.35
C HIS A 38 -8.04 1.30 13.13
N THR A 39 -8.93 0.50 13.74
CA THR A 39 -10.36 0.51 13.40
C THR A 39 -11.22 1.45 14.25
N ARG A 40 -10.89 1.71 15.52
CA ARG A 40 -11.80 2.41 16.46
C ARG A 40 -12.05 3.92 16.20
N LYS A 41 -11.45 4.54 15.17
CA LYS A 41 -11.78 5.94 14.78
C LYS A 41 -11.80 6.25 13.29
N GLN A 42 -11.49 5.30 12.40
CA GLN A 42 -11.43 5.59 10.96
C GLN A 42 -12.80 5.77 10.30
N HIS A 43 -13.89 5.33 10.94
CA HIS A 43 -15.23 5.34 10.36
C HIS A 43 -15.94 6.71 10.36
N THR A 44 -15.45 7.70 11.10
CA THR A 44 -16.13 9.02 11.25
C THR A 44 -15.35 10.21 10.70
N GLU A 45 -14.08 10.06 10.30
CA GLU A 45 -13.24 11.22 9.94
C GLU A 45 -12.78 11.28 8.47
N HIS A 46 -13.08 10.25 7.66
CA HIS A 46 -12.45 10.14 6.33
C HIS A 46 -12.94 11.14 5.27
N TYR A 47 -14.08 11.82 5.46
CA TYR A 47 -14.66 12.58 4.35
C TYR A 47 -14.16 14.03 4.21
N ASN A 48 -13.44 14.61 5.20
CA ASN A 48 -12.99 16.02 5.13
C ASN A 48 -11.58 16.32 5.70
N LYS A 49 -10.78 15.30 6.08
CA LYS A 49 -9.53 15.50 6.85
C LYS A 49 -8.24 15.03 6.16
N PHE A 50 -8.14 15.09 4.83
CA PHE A 50 -6.90 14.70 4.11
C PHE A 50 -5.65 15.49 4.55
N HIS A 51 -5.79 16.60 5.29
CA HIS A 51 -4.68 17.43 5.78
C HIS A 51 -4.61 17.65 7.31
N ARG A 52 -5.53 17.13 8.15
CA ARG A 52 -5.52 17.41 9.61
C ARG A 52 -5.08 16.24 10.50
N GLY A 53 -4.74 15.09 9.92
CA GLY A 53 -4.20 13.93 10.65
C GLY A 53 -2.76 13.58 10.30
N VAL A 54 -2.13 14.35 9.41
CA VAL A 54 -0.74 14.17 9.02
C VAL A 54 0.11 15.04 9.92
N GLU A 55 0.96 14.41 10.74
CA GLU A 55 2.02 15.15 11.43
C GLU A 55 3.22 15.21 10.49
N GLU A 56 3.69 16.43 10.26
CA GLU A 56 4.97 16.67 9.64
C GLU A 56 6.03 16.47 10.72
N LEU A 57 6.83 15.43 10.58
CA LEU A 57 7.96 15.20 11.48
C LEU A 57 9.24 15.59 10.78
N THR A 58 10.04 16.39 11.48
CA THR A 58 11.39 16.73 11.07
C THR A 58 12.37 15.68 11.56
N ARG A 59 13.60 15.71 11.04
CA ARG A 59 14.69 14.86 11.52
C ARG A 59 14.91 14.94 13.04
N ARG A 60 14.63 16.08 13.68
CA ARG A 60 14.73 16.24 15.14
C ARG A 60 13.64 15.49 15.91
N ASP A 61 12.47 15.30 15.32
CA ASP A 61 11.32 14.72 16.03
C ASP A 61 11.39 13.18 16.04
N LEU A 62 12.10 12.59 15.08
CA LEU A 62 12.18 11.13 14.85
C LEU A 62 13.47 10.49 15.38
N THR A 63 14.48 11.30 15.70
CA THR A 63 15.82 10.84 16.12
C THR A 63 15.84 10.17 17.51
N GLY A 64 14.78 10.32 18.32
CA GLY A 64 14.70 9.69 19.66
C GLY A 64 13.96 8.34 19.71
N SER A 65 12.89 8.18 18.93
CA SER A 65 11.93 7.08 19.07
C SER A 65 12.15 5.93 18.09
N LEU A 66 12.22 6.22 16.79
CA LEU A 66 12.38 5.21 15.74
C LEU A 66 13.83 4.75 15.58
N GLN A 67 14.79 5.68 15.65
CA GLN A 67 16.21 5.32 15.61
C GLN A 67 16.63 4.46 16.81
N GLY A 68 16.01 4.69 17.98
CA GLY A 68 16.23 3.90 19.19
C GLY A 68 15.82 2.42 19.10
N ILE A 69 14.97 2.07 18.11
CA ILE A 69 14.60 0.69 17.77
C ILE A 69 15.22 0.21 16.44
N GLY A 70 16.20 0.95 15.91
CA GLY A 70 16.95 0.59 14.69
C GLY A 70 16.28 0.97 13.37
N LEU A 71 15.25 1.82 13.38
CA LEU A 71 14.59 2.33 12.18
C LEU A 71 15.04 3.77 11.91
N ASP A 72 16.07 3.95 11.08
CA ASP A 72 16.43 5.28 10.57
C ASP A 72 15.71 5.55 9.25
N VAL A 73 14.55 6.21 9.35
CA VAL A 73 13.73 6.58 8.18
C VAL A 73 14.38 7.66 7.30
N PHE A 74 15.50 8.26 7.73
CA PHE A 74 16.28 9.21 6.94
C PHE A 74 17.52 8.59 6.28
N GLU A 75 17.76 7.29 6.47
CA GLU A 75 18.90 6.63 5.83
C GLU A 75 18.75 6.66 4.30
N GLY A 76 19.76 7.19 3.61
CA GLY A 76 19.77 7.26 2.15
C GLY A 76 18.87 8.33 1.53
N ILE A 77 18.28 9.24 2.31
CA ILE A 77 17.43 10.34 1.80
C ILE A 77 17.89 11.71 2.34
N ASN A 78 17.81 12.73 1.49
CA ASN A 78 18.24 14.10 1.83
C ASN A 78 17.10 14.98 2.35
N THR A 79 15.86 14.52 2.24
CA THR A 79 14.69 15.26 2.69
C THR A 79 14.71 15.49 4.20
N THR A 80 14.23 16.65 4.62
CA THR A 80 14.17 17.04 6.05
C THR A 80 12.82 16.73 6.68
N THR A 81 11.84 16.32 5.87
CA THR A 81 10.43 16.23 6.23
C THR A 81 9.87 14.84 5.87
N ILE A 82 9.18 14.21 6.81
CA ILE A 82 8.42 12.98 6.59
C ILE A 82 6.98 13.20 7.05
N LEU A 83 6.03 12.68 6.27
CA LEU A 83 4.61 12.75 6.58
C LEU A 83 4.17 11.46 7.30
N LEU A 84 3.70 11.59 8.55
CA LEU A 84 3.09 10.48 9.28
C LEU A 84 1.56 10.54 9.16
N HIS A 85 0.97 9.56 8.48
CA HIS A 85 -0.47 9.50 8.26
C HIS A 85 -1.30 9.16 9.51
N VAL A 86 -0.73 8.40 10.45
CA VAL A 86 -1.43 7.97 11.68
C VAL A 86 -0.48 8.08 12.89
N PRO A 87 -0.21 9.29 13.39
CA PRO A 87 0.80 9.50 14.44
C PRO A 87 0.53 8.70 15.72
N ARG A 88 -0.74 8.56 16.11
CA ARG A 88 -1.16 7.74 17.27
C ARG A 88 -0.74 6.27 17.14
N TYR A 89 -0.74 5.72 15.93
CA TYR A 89 -0.31 4.35 15.70
C TYR A 89 1.19 4.19 15.98
N PHE A 90 2.00 5.18 15.60
CA PHE A 90 3.45 5.16 15.86
C PHE A 90 3.76 5.23 17.35
N ASN A 91 3.17 6.17 18.09
CA ASN A 91 3.39 6.30 19.54
C ASN A 91 3.01 5.02 20.29
N TYR A 92 1.85 4.43 19.95
CA TYR A 92 1.44 3.16 20.53
C TYR A 92 2.39 2.01 20.17
N THR A 93 2.80 1.94 18.90
CA THR A 93 3.70 0.89 18.44
C THR A 93 5.04 0.98 19.17
N GLU A 94 5.59 2.18 19.33
CA GLU A 94 6.81 2.39 20.09
C GLU A 94 6.68 1.94 21.55
N GLU A 95 5.61 2.37 22.24
CA GLU A 95 5.35 1.95 23.62
C GLU A 95 5.28 0.42 23.76
N LYS A 96 4.56 -0.24 22.85
CA LYS A 96 4.45 -1.70 22.85
C LYS A 96 5.78 -2.37 22.53
N LEU A 97 6.52 -1.90 21.54
CA LEU A 97 7.83 -2.45 21.19
C LEU A 97 8.83 -2.33 22.34
N ARG A 98 8.82 -1.21 23.09
CA ARG A 98 9.70 -1.01 24.26
C ARG A 98 9.39 -1.96 25.41
N ARG A 99 8.12 -2.36 25.58
CA ARG A 99 7.68 -3.25 26.67
C ARG A 99 7.66 -4.74 26.29
N MET A 100 7.63 -5.05 25.00
CA MET A 100 7.46 -6.42 24.52
C MET A 100 8.73 -7.26 24.75
N PRO A 101 8.61 -8.49 25.31
CA PRO A 101 9.73 -9.41 25.38
C PRO A 101 10.33 -9.69 24.00
N VAL A 102 11.65 -9.72 23.91
CA VAL A 102 12.37 -9.96 22.63
C VAL A 102 11.93 -11.27 21.97
N ASP A 103 11.62 -12.32 22.74
CA ASP A 103 11.18 -13.59 22.17
C ASP A 103 9.77 -13.54 21.56
N HIS A 104 8.91 -12.64 22.04
CA HIS A 104 7.62 -12.36 21.38
C HIS A 104 7.85 -11.63 20.05
N LEU A 105 8.77 -10.65 20.02
CA LEU A 105 9.14 -9.96 18.79
C LEU A 105 9.71 -10.92 17.74
N LYS A 106 10.62 -11.82 18.13
CA LYS A 106 11.14 -12.87 17.25
C LYS A 106 10.00 -13.74 16.70
N THR A 107 9.07 -14.18 17.55
CA THR A 107 7.94 -15.01 17.14
C THR A 107 7.05 -14.30 16.11
N ILE A 108 6.77 -13.01 16.30
CA ILE A 108 5.98 -12.22 15.33
C ILE A 108 6.72 -12.07 14.00
N ILE A 109 8.03 -11.76 14.04
CA ILE A 109 8.84 -11.58 12.84
C ILE A 109 8.94 -12.90 12.07
N GLU A 110 9.22 -14.01 12.76
CA GLU A 110 9.21 -15.37 12.19
C GLU A 110 7.88 -15.68 11.51
N TYR A 111 6.76 -15.46 12.20
CA TYR A 111 5.43 -15.65 11.62
C TYR A 111 5.21 -14.77 10.39
N LYS A 112 5.54 -13.48 10.45
CA LYS A 112 5.36 -12.54 9.32
C LYS A 112 6.16 -12.97 8.09
N VAL A 113 7.42 -13.36 8.28
CA VAL A 113 8.30 -13.83 7.21
C VAL A 113 7.78 -15.14 6.61
N LEU A 114 7.38 -16.10 7.46
CA LEU A 114 6.82 -17.37 7.00
C LEU A 114 5.50 -17.17 6.26
N ASN A 115 4.57 -16.39 6.83
CA ASN A 115 3.27 -16.12 6.23
C ASN A 115 3.40 -15.40 4.89
N PHE A 116 4.31 -14.42 4.77
CA PHE A 116 4.56 -13.71 3.52
C PHE A 116 5.10 -14.63 2.43
N ASN A 117 6.02 -15.54 2.78
CA ASN A 117 6.62 -16.46 1.81
C ASN A 117 5.81 -17.74 1.59
N ALA A 118 4.84 -18.07 2.45
CA ALA A 118 4.10 -19.32 2.41
C ALA A 118 3.53 -19.71 1.03
N PRO A 119 2.96 -18.78 0.22
CA PRO A 119 2.44 -19.12 -1.11
C PRO A 119 3.50 -19.65 -2.10
N VAL A 120 4.78 -19.42 -1.82
CA VAL A 120 5.89 -19.69 -2.75
C VAL A 120 6.92 -20.67 -2.16
N LEU A 121 6.59 -21.31 -1.03
CA LEU A 121 7.36 -22.38 -0.39
C LEU A 121 6.82 -23.76 -0.82
N SER A 122 7.08 -24.82 -0.04
CA SER A 122 6.56 -26.17 -0.33
C SER A 122 5.03 -26.23 -0.28
N THR A 123 4.46 -27.27 -0.91
CA THR A 123 3.02 -27.49 -1.02
C THR A 123 2.28 -27.39 0.32
N SER A 124 2.88 -27.87 1.41
CA SER A 124 2.29 -27.78 2.75
C SER A 124 2.08 -26.33 3.21
N PHE A 125 3.03 -25.43 3.00
CA PHE A 125 2.91 -24.02 3.35
C PHE A 125 1.90 -23.31 2.44
N ALA A 126 1.98 -23.53 1.13
CA ALA A 126 1.06 -22.92 0.18
C ALA A 126 -0.38 -23.35 0.45
N LYS A 127 -0.60 -24.64 0.76
CA LYS A 127 -1.92 -25.16 1.12
C LYS A 127 -2.42 -24.54 2.42
N ALA A 128 -1.63 -24.53 3.49
CA ALA A 128 -2.04 -23.94 4.76
C ALA A 128 -2.39 -22.45 4.62
N HIS A 129 -1.63 -21.71 3.82
CA HIS A 129 -1.94 -20.31 3.51
C HIS A 129 -3.27 -20.18 2.75
N SER A 130 -3.49 -21.00 1.71
CA SER A 130 -4.71 -20.94 0.90
C SER A 130 -5.95 -21.39 1.66
N ASP A 131 -5.85 -22.45 2.45
CA ASP A 131 -6.93 -22.94 3.33
C ASP A 131 -7.43 -21.83 4.25
N PHE A 132 -6.56 -20.93 4.71
CA PHE A 132 -6.96 -19.79 5.53
C PHE A 132 -7.36 -18.56 4.68
N TYR A 133 -6.44 -18.00 3.90
CA TYR A 133 -6.68 -16.71 3.24
C TYR A 133 -7.63 -16.80 2.05
N ASP A 134 -7.65 -17.90 1.32
CA ASP A 134 -8.53 -18.03 0.16
C ASP A 134 -9.86 -18.66 0.59
N MET A 135 -9.86 -19.79 1.31
CA MET A 135 -11.10 -20.47 1.67
C MET A 135 -11.84 -19.81 2.83
N VAL A 136 -11.15 -19.43 3.91
CA VAL A 136 -11.82 -18.83 5.09
C VAL A 136 -12.05 -17.34 4.92
N ILE A 137 -11.01 -16.57 4.55
CA ILE A 137 -11.10 -15.11 4.50
C ILE A 137 -11.82 -14.59 3.25
N LYS A 138 -11.56 -15.20 2.09
CA LYS A 138 -12.15 -14.77 0.80
C LYS A 138 -13.33 -15.63 0.35
N ASP A 139 -13.68 -16.69 1.07
CA ASP A 139 -14.73 -17.66 0.71
C ASP A 139 -14.56 -18.25 -0.70
N ILE A 140 -13.30 -18.49 -1.10
CA ILE A 140 -12.95 -19.07 -2.40
C ILE A 140 -12.90 -20.59 -2.26
N LYS A 141 -13.79 -21.29 -2.97
CA LYS A 141 -13.89 -22.77 -2.92
C LYS A 141 -12.71 -23.50 -3.53
N GLU A 142 -12.12 -22.93 -4.58
CA GLU A 142 -10.98 -23.52 -5.30
C GLU A 142 -9.87 -22.49 -5.47
N PRO A 143 -8.64 -22.79 -5.02
CA PRO A 143 -7.53 -21.85 -5.14
C PRO A 143 -7.20 -21.56 -6.60
N PRO A 144 -6.65 -20.37 -6.90
CA PRO A 144 -6.28 -20.01 -8.27
C PRO A 144 -5.26 -20.99 -8.84
N SER A 145 -5.37 -21.28 -10.13
CA SER A 145 -4.40 -22.13 -10.82
C SER A 145 -2.98 -21.54 -10.72
N ARG A 146 -1.95 -22.39 -10.77
CA ARG A 146 -0.55 -21.94 -10.77
C ARG A 146 -0.26 -20.91 -11.86
N ALA A 147 -0.88 -21.05 -13.03
CA ALA A 147 -0.74 -20.09 -14.12
C ALA A 147 -1.31 -18.70 -13.76
N MET A 148 -2.45 -18.64 -13.06
CA MET A 148 -3.02 -17.38 -12.58
C MET A 148 -2.12 -16.72 -11.54
N ILE A 149 -1.60 -17.51 -10.59
CA ILE A 149 -0.66 -17.01 -9.57
C ILE A 149 0.59 -16.42 -10.23
N CYS A 150 1.20 -17.14 -11.17
CA CYS A 150 2.38 -16.65 -11.87
C CYS A 150 2.10 -15.37 -12.69
N ARG A 151 0.94 -15.29 -13.36
CA ARG A 151 0.55 -14.06 -14.08
C ARG A 151 0.37 -12.88 -13.13
N GLY A 152 -0.34 -13.07 -12.02
CA GLY A 152 -0.52 -12.03 -11.00
C GLY A 152 0.80 -11.60 -10.37
N GLN A 153 1.76 -12.53 -10.19
CA GLN A 153 3.10 -12.18 -9.75
C GLN A 153 3.79 -11.28 -10.78
N VAL A 154 3.79 -11.62 -12.07
CA VAL A 154 4.40 -10.78 -13.11
C VAL A 154 3.75 -9.39 -13.15
N GLU A 155 2.43 -9.33 -13.07
CA GLU A 155 1.66 -8.09 -13.05
C GLU A 155 2.00 -7.18 -11.86
N THR A 156 2.08 -7.75 -10.65
CA THR A 156 2.44 -6.98 -9.44
C THR A 156 3.92 -6.60 -9.37
N SER A 157 4.78 -7.38 -10.02
CA SER A 157 6.24 -7.25 -9.97
C SER A 157 6.77 -6.27 -11.02
N ILE A 158 6.36 -6.49 -12.27
CA ILE A 158 6.88 -5.81 -13.46
C ILE A 158 5.72 -5.43 -14.40
N GLY A 159 4.55 -5.10 -13.83
CA GLY A 159 3.31 -4.86 -14.57
C GLY A 159 3.40 -3.77 -15.63
N GLU A 160 4.18 -2.72 -15.40
CA GLU A 160 4.39 -1.66 -16.38
C GLU A 160 5.12 -2.17 -17.64
N LEU A 161 6.11 -3.03 -17.44
CA LEU A 161 6.82 -3.68 -18.55
C LEU A 161 5.86 -4.62 -19.30
N LEU A 162 5.08 -5.44 -18.60
CA LEU A 162 4.04 -6.28 -19.20
C LEU A 162 3.02 -5.42 -19.99
N GLY A 163 2.58 -4.30 -19.43
CA GLY A 163 1.66 -3.36 -20.04
C GLY A 163 2.19 -2.81 -21.37
N SER A 164 3.49 -2.56 -21.47
CA SER A 164 4.10 -2.13 -22.74
C SER A 164 3.95 -3.16 -23.87
N TYR A 165 3.92 -4.46 -23.55
CA TYR A 165 3.63 -5.51 -24.53
C TYR A 165 2.14 -5.60 -24.82
N TYR A 166 1.30 -5.55 -23.79
CA TYR A 166 -0.15 -5.54 -23.93
C TYR A 166 -0.62 -4.43 -24.87
N LEU A 167 -0.12 -3.21 -24.70
CA LEU A 167 -0.47 -2.06 -25.53
C LEU A 167 -0.05 -2.21 -26.99
N LYS A 168 1.08 -2.87 -27.27
CA LYS A 168 1.47 -3.14 -28.67
C LYS A 168 0.45 -4.00 -29.41
N GLU A 169 -0.23 -4.89 -28.69
CA GLU A 169 -1.23 -5.79 -29.26
C GLU A 169 -2.60 -5.12 -29.41
N VAL A 170 -3.00 -4.26 -28.46
CA VAL A 170 -4.40 -3.77 -28.38
C VAL A 170 -4.58 -2.27 -28.56
N TRP A 171 -3.53 -1.45 -28.37
CA TRP A 171 -3.63 0.01 -28.38
C TRP A 171 -3.36 0.57 -29.77
N THR A 172 -4.31 0.38 -30.67
CA THR A 172 -4.26 0.89 -32.05
C THR A 172 -4.53 2.40 -32.11
N ALA A 173 -4.14 3.03 -33.22
CA ALA A 173 -4.44 4.45 -33.47
C ALA A 173 -5.96 4.74 -33.41
N ASP A 174 -6.78 3.82 -33.91
CA ASP A 174 -8.25 3.94 -33.86
C ASP A 174 -8.77 3.86 -32.43
N ASN A 175 -8.21 2.97 -31.59
CA ASN A 175 -8.59 2.87 -30.18
C ASN A 175 -8.20 4.13 -29.42
N ALA A 176 -6.98 4.64 -29.63
CA ALA A 176 -6.53 5.90 -29.04
C ALA A 176 -7.47 7.06 -29.43
N ALA A 177 -7.75 7.25 -30.72
CA ALA A 177 -8.62 8.31 -31.20
C ALA A 177 -10.06 8.22 -30.64
N ARG A 178 -10.59 7.01 -30.48
CA ARG A 178 -11.92 6.79 -29.88
C ARG A 178 -11.95 7.19 -28.42
N VAL A 179 -10.94 6.81 -27.64
CA VAL A 179 -10.88 7.12 -26.21
C VAL A 179 -10.61 8.61 -25.99
N ASP A 180 -9.72 9.23 -26.78
CA ASP A 180 -9.48 10.68 -26.76
C ASP A 180 -10.78 11.45 -27.06
N SER A 181 -11.54 11.04 -28.07
CA SER A 181 -12.83 11.66 -28.40
C SER A 181 -13.85 11.51 -27.27
N LEU A 182 -13.88 10.36 -26.61
CA LEU A 182 -14.77 10.12 -25.48
C LEU A 182 -14.42 10.99 -24.28
N GLU A 183 -13.13 11.11 -23.95
CA GLU A 183 -12.63 11.96 -22.86
C GLU A 183 -13.06 13.42 -23.07
N LEU A 184 -12.85 13.97 -24.27
CA LEU A 184 -13.25 15.33 -24.62
C LEU A 184 -14.77 15.53 -24.45
N LYS A 185 -15.58 14.56 -24.87
CA LYS A 185 -17.05 14.61 -24.72
C LYS A 185 -17.47 14.57 -23.26
N VAL A 186 -16.86 13.69 -22.45
CA VAL A 186 -17.15 13.59 -21.01
C VAL A 186 -16.77 14.89 -20.29
N LYS A 187 -15.60 15.45 -20.61
CA LYS A 187 -15.14 16.73 -20.04
C LYS A 187 -16.07 17.88 -20.41
N ALA A 188 -16.53 17.94 -21.66
CA ALA A 188 -17.49 18.93 -22.13
C ALA A 188 -18.84 18.78 -21.42
N ALA A 189 -19.37 17.55 -21.34
CA ALA A 189 -20.62 17.28 -20.64
C ALA A 189 -20.56 17.67 -19.15
N PHE A 190 -19.44 17.36 -18.47
CA PHE A 190 -19.23 17.76 -17.08
C PHE A 190 -19.16 19.28 -16.92
N LYS A 191 -18.49 19.99 -17.84
CA LYS A 191 -18.46 21.46 -17.86
C LYS A 191 -19.87 22.05 -17.97
N THR A 192 -20.67 21.56 -18.91
CA THR A 192 -22.07 21.98 -19.07
C THR A 192 -22.88 21.70 -17.80
N GLY A 193 -22.66 20.55 -17.17
CA GLY A 193 -23.31 20.19 -15.90
C GLY A 193 -22.96 21.17 -14.77
N LEU A 194 -21.69 21.57 -14.66
CA LEU A 194 -21.25 22.58 -13.69
C LEU A 194 -21.90 23.95 -13.95
N GLU A 195 -21.98 24.38 -15.21
CA GLU A 195 -22.54 25.69 -15.59
C GLU A 195 -24.05 25.80 -15.30
N ASN A 196 -24.77 24.68 -15.34
CA ASN A 196 -26.20 24.64 -15.10
C ASN A 196 -26.58 24.28 -13.65
N THR A 197 -25.60 24.14 -12.77
CA THR A 197 -25.84 23.66 -11.42
C THR A 197 -26.30 24.78 -10.49
N GLY A 198 -27.48 24.66 -9.90
CA GLY A 198 -28.08 25.70 -9.05
C GLY A 198 -27.70 25.64 -7.57
N TRP A 199 -26.98 24.60 -7.14
CA TRP A 199 -26.66 24.37 -5.72
C TRP A 199 -25.26 24.86 -5.32
N LEU A 200 -24.41 25.23 -6.27
CA LEU A 200 -23.10 25.81 -6.02
C LEU A 200 -23.17 27.33 -6.02
N ASP A 201 -22.50 27.98 -5.06
CA ASP A 201 -22.20 29.40 -5.15
C ASP A 201 -21.18 29.69 -6.27
N ASN A 202 -21.09 30.96 -6.69
CA ASN A 202 -20.22 31.39 -7.78
C ASN A 202 -18.74 31.10 -7.52
N SER A 203 -18.27 31.27 -6.28
CA SER A 203 -16.86 31.06 -5.95
C SER A 203 -16.47 29.58 -6.06
N THR A 204 -17.33 28.69 -5.58
CA THR A 204 -17.14 27.25 -5.66
C THR A 204 -17.23 26.77 -7.10
N LEU A 205 -18.13 27.34 -7.91
CA LEU A 205 -18.24 27.06 -9.34
C LEU A 205 -16.96 27.43 -10.09
N ASP A 206 -16.36 28.59 -9.82
CA ASP A 206 -15.11 29.03 -10.46
C ASP A 206 -13.93 28.14 -10.08
N HIS A 207 -13.84 27.70 -8.82
CA HIS A 207 -12.85 26.71 -8.40
C HIS A 207 -13.06 25.36 -9.08
N ALA A 208 -14.31 24.89 -9.22
CA ALA A 208 -14.63 23.64 -9.91
C ALA A 208 -14.23 23.69 -11.40
N LYS A 209 -14.53 24.80 -12.09
CA LYS A 209 -14.10 25.05 -13.47
C LYS A 209 -12.58 25.07 -13.61
N THR A 210 -11.88 25.69 -12.67
CA THR A 210 -10.41 25.74 -12.63
C THR A 210 -9.81 24.34 -12.41
N LYS A 211 -10.42 23.51 -11.55
CA LYS A 211 -9.99 22.12 -11.35
C LYS A 211 -10.19 21.29 -12.62
N LEU A 212 -11.33 21.44 -13.28
CA LEU A 212 -11.64 20.76 -14.53
C LEU A 212 -10.67 21.15 -15.66
N SER A 213 -10.28 22.42 -15.75
CA SER A 213 -9.34 22.88 -16.79
C SER A 213 -7.93 22.31 -16.61
N LYS A 214 -7.53 22.01 -15.37
CA LYS A 214 -6.24 21.41 -15.01
C LYS A 214 -6.25 19.88 -14.99
N LEU A 215 -7.41 19.24 -15.22
CA LEU A 215 -7.52 17.79 -15.26
C LEU A 215 -6.66 17.24 -16.41
N THR A 216 -5.72 16.37 -16.05
CA THR A 216 -4.84 15.66 -16.97
C THR A 216 -5.35 14.23 -17.14
N HIS A 217 -5.42 13.76 -18.37
CA HIS A 217 -5.88 12.41 -18.69
C HIS A 217 -4.68 11.60 -19.17
N LEU A 218 -4.51 10.42 -18.58
CA LEU A 218 -3.50 9.46 -18.98
C LEU A 218 -4.26 8.32 -19.67
N LEU A 219 -3.96 8.07 -20.94
CA LEU A 219 -4.65 7.09 -21.78
C LEU A 219 -3.64 6.12 -22.37
N GLY A 220 -3.95 4.82 -22.35
CA GLY A 220 -3.14 3.82 -23.03
C GLY A 220 -1.75 3.54 -22.45
N GLY A 221 -1.49 3.87 -21.18
CA GLY A 221 -0.23 3.55 -20.48
C GLY A 221 0.90 4.58 -20.58
N PRO A 222 2.05 4.32 -19.92
CA PRO A 222 3.18 5.25 -19.87
C PRO A 222 3.93 5.29 -21.21
N LYS A 223 4.34 6.50 -21.62
CA LYS A 223 5.17 6.70 -22.82
C LYS A 223 6.57 6.09 -22.68
N ASN A 224 7.13 6.17 -21.47
CA ASN A 224 8.44 5.66 -21.13
C ASN A 224 8.27 4.59 -20.03
N PRO A 225 7.95 3.34 -20.38
CA PRO A 225 7.71 2.31 -19.39
C PRO A 225 8.98 2.04 -18.57
N LYS A 226 8.82 1.83 -17.27
CA LYS A 226 9.89 1.42 -16.36
C LYS A 226 10.62 0.18 -16.87
N THR A 227 11.95 0.27 -16.89
CA THR A 227 12.85 -0.82 -17.30
C THR A 227 13.71 -1.30 -16.12
N TYR A 228 14.30 -2.49 -16.26
CA TYR A 228 15.08 -3.16 -15.21
C TYR A 228 16.47 -3.58 -15.73
N PRO A 229 17.28 -2.65 -16.26
CA PRO A 229 18.50 -2.98 -17.02
C PRO A 229 19.58 -3.67 -16.17
N THR A 230 19.55 -3.49 -14.84
CA THR A 230 20.53 -4.07 -13.90
C THR A 230 20.09 -5.41 -13.33
N LEU A 231 18.86 -5.87 -13.62
CA LEU A 231 18.33 -7.11 -13.08
C LEU A 231 18.56 -8.28 -14.04
N THR A 232 19.11 -9.36 -13.50
CA THR A 232 19.15 -10.67 -14.16
C THR A 232 18.41 -11.68 -13.30
N PHE A 233 17.42 -12.34 -13.90
CA PHE A 233 16.59 -13.35 -13.26
C PHE A 233 17.15 -14.75 -13.51
N ASP A 234 17.18 -15.57 -12.46
CA ASP A 234 17.49 -16.99 -12.56
C ASP A 234 16.17 -17.79 -12.50
N PRO A 235 15.80 -18.56 -13.54
CA PRO A 235 14.56 -19.33 -13.55
C PRO A 235 14.45 -20.35 -12.41
N LYS A 236 15.55 -20.70 -11.74
CA LYS A 236 15.58 -21.62 -10.60
C LYS A 236 15.51 -20.93 -9.24
N ALA A 237 15.66 -19.60 -9.18
CA ALA A 237 15.78 -18.84 -7.93
C ALA A 237 14.63 -17.85 -7.73
N TYR A 238 13.40 -18.36 -7.62
CA TYR A 238 12.18 -17.55 -7.57
C TYR A 238 12.20 -16.48 -6.45
N ILE A 239 12.46 -16.86 -5.19
CA ILE A 239 12.51 -15.91 -4.06
C ILE A 239 13.65 -14.89 -4.24
N ALA A 240 14.82 -15.33 -4.72
CA ALA A 240 15.94 -14.43 -4.96
C ALA A 240 15.62 -13.39 -6.04
N ASN A 241 14.87 -13.78 -7.08
CA ASN A 241 14.37 -12.85 -8.10
C ASN A 241 13.42 -11.81 -7.51
N LEU A 242 12.50 -12.22 -6.64
CA LEU A 242 11.59 -11.29 -5.95
C LEU A 242 12.35 -10.31 -5.05
N ASN A 243 13.36 -10.79 -4.32
CA ASN A 243 14.18 -9.94 -3.47
C ASN A 243 14.98 -8.91 -4.28
N LYS A 244 15.61 -9.33 -5.39
CA LYS A 244 16.30 -8.41 -6.32
C LYS A 244 15.37 -7.32 -6.83
N LEU A 245 14.15 -7.69 -7.21
CA LEU A 245 13.16 -6.76 -7.71
C LEU A 245 12.65 -5.81 -6.62
N SER A 246 12.39 -6.31 -5.41
CA SER A 246 11.98 -5.50 -4.25
C SER A 246 13.06 -4.46 -3.91
N ALA A 247 14.33 -4.86 -3.89
CA ALA A 247 15.45 -3.95 -3.67
C ALA A 247 15.54 -2.87 -4.77
N PHE A 248 15.41 -3.26 -6.05
CA PHE A 248 15.40 -2.32 -7.17
C PHE A 248 14.24 -1.33 -7.08
N ASN A 249 13.02 -1.81 -6.81
CA ASN A 249 11.84 -0.95 -6.69
C ASN A 249 11.94 0.01 -5.51
N THR A 250 12.49 -0.45 -4.39
CA THR A 250 12.75 0.40 -3.21
C THR A 250 13.76 1.49 -3.55
N ALA A 251 14.90 1.14 -4.13
CA ALA A 251 15.92 2.10 -4.54
C ALA A 251 15.38 3.10 -5.59
N PHE A 252 14.60 2.62 -6.57
CA PHE A 252 13.95 3.47 -7.56
C PHE A 252 13.01 4.49 -6.93
N ASN A 253 12.16 4.07 -5.98
CA ASN A 253 11.22 4.95 -5.29
C ASN A 253 11.93 5.95 -4.38
N ILE A 254 12.97 5.52 -3.66
CA ILE A 254 13.81 6.41 -2.84
C ILE A 254 14.49 7.47 -3.72
N ALA A 255 14.97 7.09 -4.91
CA ALA A 255 15.59 8.02 -5.85
C ALA A 255 14.59 9.04 -6.47
N GLN A 256 13.28 8.85 -6.29
CA GLN A 256 12.28 9.86 -6.67
C GLN A 256 12.07 10.93 -5.59
N ILE A 257 12.62 10.76 -4.39
CA ILE A 257 12.50 11.75 -3.32
C ILE A 257 13.29 13.01 -3.72
N ASP A 258 12.72 14.18 -3.43
CA ASP A 258 13.26 15.50 -3.79
C ASP A 258 13.43 15.75 -5.31
N THR A 259 12.82 14.91 -6.16
CA THR A 259 12.73 15.16 -7.61
C THR A 259 11.38 15.78 -7.98
N THR A 260 11.31 16.39 -9.17
CA THR A 260 10.03 16.90 -9.70
C THR A 260 9.09 15.74 -9.96
N VAL A 261 7.87 15.82 -9.41
CA VAL A 261 6.82 14.82 -9.64
C VAL A 261 6.52 14.69 -11.14
N ASP A 262 6.77 13.50 -11.69
CA ASP A 262 6.41 13.17 -13.06
C ASP A 262 4.91 12.80 -13.13
N LYS A 263 4.14 13.67 -13.79
CA LYS A 263 2.70 13.50 -14.00
C LYS A 263 2.37 12.45 -15.07
N GLN A 264 3.38 11.85 -15.71
CA GLN A 264 3.22 10.77 -16.68
C GLN A 264 3.44 9.38 -16.06
N ILE A 265 3.79 9.29 -14.77
CA ILE A 265 3.89 8.00 -14.06
C ILE A 265 2.49 7.44 -13.82
N TRP A 266 2.33 6.15 -14.13
CA TRP A 266 1.10 5.40 -13.90
C TRP A 266 1.15 4.66 -12.58
N LYS A 267 0.02 4.62 -11.88
CA LYS A 267 -0.15 3.83 -10.64
C LYS A 267 -0.67 2.42 -10.91
N THR A 268 -1.31 2.23 -12.06
CA THR A 268 -1.90 0.97 -12.52
C THR A 268 -1.28 0.60 -13.86
N PRO A 269 -0.95 -0.69 -14.08
CA PRO A 269 -0.42 -1.12 -15.36
C PRO A 269 -1.53 -1.16 -16.42
N ALA A 270 -1.15 -1.05 -17.70
CA ALA A 270 -2.10 -0.83 -18.79
C ALA A 270 -3.10 -1.99 -19.05
N GLN A 271 -2.75 -3.21 -18.64
CA GLN A 271 -3.61 -4.38 -18.75
C GLN A 271 -4.60 -4.54 -17.58
N ASP A 272 -4.49 -3.71 -16.54
CA ASP A 272 -5.42 -3.74 -15.41
C ASP A 272 -6.79 -3.22 -15.87
N VAL A 273 -7.85 -3.95 -15.51
CA VAL A 273 -9.23 -3.61 -15.88
C VAL A 273 -9.81 -2.68 -14.83
N ASN A 274 -9.27 -1.46 -14.78
CA ASN A 274 -9.61 -0.43 -13.80
C ASN A 274 -9.38 1.00 -14.38
N ALA A 275 -9.82 2.05 -13.68
CA ALA A 275 -9.64 3.45 -14.11
C ALA A 275 -9.38 4.41 -12.94
#